data_AF-A0A535N0X7-F1
#
_entry.id   AF-A0A535N0X7-F1
#
_cell.length_a   1.000
_cell.length_b   1.000
_cell.length_c   1.000
_cell.angle_alpha   90.00
_cell.angle_beta   90.00
_cell.angle_gamma   90.00
#
_symmetry.space_group_name_H-M   'P 1'
#
loop_
_entity.id
_entity.type
_entity.pdbx_description
1 polymer ?
#
loop_
_entity_poly.entity_id
_entity_poly.type
_entity_poly.pdbx_seq_one_letter_code
_entity_poly.pdbx_strand_id
1 'polypeptide(L)'
;MKPVASVEEIESRLRALPAATSLTASDERALLRLERFDLAFAEVGRRGARSTPRLRFATVAAAIVGALLVILLVNTTGAYFAPRYARILADTPGIGPISGRYLQAVGLSGADVTLVGDSSTSAGHTLKLVAAYADGLRTVLFVSIDGKGLTGDPKQFGLHPGDWGLSYDDVTLTDQFGHSYAGWGVGGPTALQFQPLVWPASAVGARLTLHVTGLWAMWKGAALGPGASFDPETVTVHGDWNLHATVVAEPSHPIALPEPVQSDGAVYTFTSVTASHATLVVHLTISGPITREIKSSATPDALLGLFSPRVFDAEGREMQLQDYGSEVPRNGGPVSAEMTAFITGPGRYRIVLAAALSAPDQQRWIVVP
;
A
#
# COMPACT_ATOMS: atom_id res chain seq x y z
N MET A 1 -14.53 -24.41 -24.58
CA MET A 1 -14.63 -23.62 -23.33
C MET A 1 -15.66 -22.53 -23.55
N LYS A 2 -16.71 -22.44 -22.72
CA LYS A 2 -17.61 -21.28 -22.75
C LYS A 2 -16.90 -20.11 -22.07
N PRO A 3 -16.89 -18.90 -22.66
CA PRO A 3 -16.29 -17.74 -22.01
C PRO A 3 -17.04 -17.42 -20.71
N VAL A 4 -16.27 -17.12 -19.66
CA VAL A 4 -16.79 -16.62 -18.39
C VAL A 4 -17.24 -15.18 -18.61
N ALA A 5 -18.48 -14.86 -18.23
CA ALA A 5 -19.03 -13.51 -18.37
C ALA A 5 -18.17 -12.50 -17.58
N SER A 6 -17.89 -11.33 -18.17
CA SER A 6 -17.13 -10.28 -17.49
C SER A 6 -17.94 -9.68 -16.34
N VAL A 7 -17.25 -9.01 -15.41
CA VAL A 7 -17.90 -8.36 -14.26
C VAL A 7 -18.90 -7.31 -14.72
N GLU A 8 -18.60 -6.55 -15.79
CA GLU A 8 -19.53 -5.57 -16.36
C GLU A 8 -20.79 -6.22 -16.94
N GLU A 9 -20.67 -7.43 -17.52
CA GLU A 9 -21.82 -8.17 -18.06
C GLU A 9 -22.76 -8.62 -16.94
N ILE A 10 -22.21 -9.03 -15.79
CA ILE A 10 -23.00 -9.45 -14.62
C ILE A 10 -23.70 -8.25 -13.99
N GLU A 11 -23.00 -7.12 -13.81
CA GLU A 11 -23.60 -5.89 -13.28
C GLU A 11 -24.70 -5.33 -14.19
N SER A 12 -24.47 -5.34 -15.50
CA SER A 12 -25.48 -4.92 -16.50
C SER A 12 -26.74 -5.77 -16.40
N ARG A 13 -26.59 -7.10 -16.28
CA ARG A 13 -27.71 -8.03 -16.10
C ARG A 13 -28.46 -7.82 -14.78
N LEU A 14 -27.75 -7.51 -13.71
CA LEU A 14 -28.36 -7.25 -12.40
C LEU A 14 -29.11 -5.91 -12.37
N ARG A 15 -28.58 -4.85 -13.00
CA ARG A 15 -29.28 -3.57 -13.14
C ARG A 15 -30.47 -3.63 -14.10
N ALA A 16 -30.44 -4.56 -15.05
CA ALA A 16 -31.56 -4.80 -15.97
C ALA A 16 -32.72 -5.59 -15.34
N LEU A 17 -32.56 -6.12 -14.11
CA LEU A 17 -33.66 -6.75 -13.40
C LEU A 17 -34.63 -5.68 -12.88
N PRO A 18 -35.94 -5.81 -13.13
CA PRO A 18 -36.92 -4.84 -12.65
C PRO A 18 -36.98 -4.84 -11.11
N ALA A 19 -36.97 -3.63 -10.52
CA ALA A 19 -36.91 -3.38 -9.07
C ALA A 19 -38.07 -3.97 -8.24
N ALA A 20 -39.14 -4.41 -8.90
CA ALA A 20 -40.20 -5.19 -8.29
C ALA A 20 -40.63 -6.27 -9.28
N THR A 21 -40.34 -7.53 -8.96
CA THR A 21 -40.89 -8.66 -9.70
C THR A 21 -42.33 -8.86 -9.22
N SER A 22 -43.31 -8.44 -10.02
CA SER A 22 -44.69 -8.81 -9.79
C SER A 22 -44.86 -10.29 -10.10
N LEU A 23 -45.41 -11.05 -9.13
CA LEU A 23 -45.76 -12.45 -9.34
C LEU A 23 -46.71 -12.54 -10.53
N THR A 24 -46.31 -13.29 -11.56
CA THR A 24 -47.20 -13.49 -12.70
C THR A 24 -48.31 -14.46 -12.32
N ALA A 25 -49.43 -14.44 -13.03
CA ALA A 25 -50.49 -15.43 -12.84
C ALA A 25 -50.02 -16.89 -13.08
N SER A 26 -48.86 -17.08 -13.70
CA SER A 26 -48.16 -18.36 -13.81
C SER A 26 -47.51 -18.76 -12.48
N ASP A 27 -46.85 -17.79 -11.83
CA ASP A 27 -46.17 -18.00 -10.55
C ASP A 27 -47.17 -18.20 -9.40
N GLU A 28 -48.28 -17.46 -9.40
CA GLU A 28 -49.39 -17.73 -8.48
C GLU A 28 -50.00 -19.13 -8.68
N ARG A 29 -50.13 -19.59 -9.93
CA ARG A 29 -50.56 -20.98 -10.20
C ARG A 29 -49.53 -22.02 -9.78
N ALA A 30 -48.24 -21.70 -9.86
CA ALA A 30 -47.17 -22.57 -9.37
C ALA A 30 -47.17 -22.64 -7.83
N LEU A 31 -47.39 -21.52 -7.14
CA LEU A 31 -47.54 -21.45 -5.70
C LEU A 31 -48.80 -22.17 -5.21
N LEU A 32 -49.94 -22.01 -5.91
CA LEU A 32 -51.17 -22.75 -5.62
C LEU A 32 -51.05 -24.26 -5.90
N ARG A 33 -50.13 -24.70 -6.78
CA ARG A 33 -49.80 -26.13 -6.92
C ARG A 33 -48.99 -26.66 -5.74
N LEU A 34 -48.14 -25.84 -5.12
CA LEU A 34 -47.39 -26.20 -3.93
C LEU A 34 -48.30 -26.33 -2.70
N GLU A 35 -49.25 -25.41 -2.52
CA GLU A 35 -50.27 -25.54 -1.45
C GLU A 35 -51.19 -26.76 -1.64
N ARG A 36 -51.48 -27.13 -2.89
CA ARG A 36 -52.27 -28.33 -3.19
C ARG A 36 -51.49 -29.63 -2.96
N PHE A 37 -50.15 -29.57 -2.96
CA PHE A 37 -49.31 -30.70 -2.55
C PHE A 37 -49.37 -30.94 -1.03
N ASP A 38 -49.44 -29.89 -0.21
CA ASP A 38 -49.56 -30.03 1.26
C ASP A 38 -50.92 -30.58 1.70
N LEU A 39 -52.01 -30.26 1.00
CA LEU A 39 -53.33 -30.81 1.28
C LEU A 39 -53.49 -32.28 0.83
N ALA A 40 -52.78 -32.71 -0.22
CA ALA A 40 -52.77 -34.10 -0.65
C ALA A 40 -52.06 -35.04 0.36
N PHE A 41 -51.21 -34.51 1.25
CA PHE A 41 -50.61 -35.28 2.34
C PHE A 41 -51.50 -35.39 3.58
N ALA A 42 -52.57 -34.59 3.70
CA ALA A 42 -53.50 -34.65 4.83
C ALA A 42 -54.58 -35.74 4.69
N GLU A 43 -54.93 -36.18 3.47
CA GLU A 43 -56.02 -37.15 3.25
C GLU A 43 -55.61 -38.60 2.94
N VAL A 44 -54.32 -38.91 2.77
CA VAL A 44 -53.84 -40.30 2.59
C VAL A 44 -53.61 -41.04 3.93
N GLY A 45 -53.89 -40.37 5.06
CA GLY A 45 -53.64 -40.89 6.42
C GLY A 45 -54.69 -41.84 7.03
N ARG A 46 -55.63 -42.40 6.26
CA ARG A 46 -56.61 -43.39 6.75
C ARG A 46 -56.74 -44.60 5.85
N ARG A 47 -55.70 -45.44 5.80
CA ARG A 47 -55.82 -46.91 5.86
C ARG A 47 -54.46 -47.56 5.68
N GLY A 48 -54.08 -48.35 6.68
CA GLY A 48 -53.20 -49.50 6.51
C GLY A 48 -51.72 -49.18 6.48
N ALA A 49 -51.08 -49.50 7.62
CA ALA A 49 -49.71 -50.01 7.72
C ALA A 49 -48.60 -49.22 7.01
N ARG A 50 -47.69 -48.59 7.76
CA ARG A 50 -46.30 -48.44 7.31
C ARG A 50 -45.33 -48.02 8.40
N SER A 51 -44.19 -48.69 8.33
CA SER A 51 -42.92 -48.46 9.00
C SER A 51 -42.42 -47.02 8.88
N THR A 52 -41.91 -46.52 10.00
CA THR A 52 -41.03 -45.36 10.23
C THR A 52 -40.27 -44.78 9.02
N PRO A 53 -40.52 -43.49 8.65
CA PRO A 53 -39.65 -42.72 7.76
C PRO A 53 -39.12 -41.43 8.43
N ARG A 54 -38.71 -41.47 9.71
CA ARG A 54 -38.20 -40.26 10.41
C ARG A 54 -36.72 -39.93 10.12
N LEU A 55 -35.94 -40.86 9.58
CA LEU A 55 -34.50 -40.67 9.36
C LEU A 55 -34.15 -39.86 8.09
N ARG A 56 -35.00 -39.88 7.05
CA ARG A 56 -34.68 -39.23 5.76
C ARG A 56 -34.85 -37.70 5.76
N PHE A 57 -35.81 -37.18 6.54
CA PHE A 57 -35.98 -35.73 6.70
C PHE A 57 -34.88 -35.10 7.57
N ALA A 58 -34.41 -35.82 8.60
CA ALA A 58 -33.29 -35.38 9.42
C ALA A 58 -31.99 -35.26 8.62
N THR A 59 -31.73 -36.19 7.68
CA THR A 59 -30.53 -36.14 6.82
C THR A 59 -30.54 -34.99 5.81
N VAL A 60 -31.70 -34.63 5.25
CA VAL A 60 -31.80 -33.51 4.30
C VAL A 60 -31.70 -32.17 5.04
N ALA A 61 -32.34 -32.03 6.19
CA ALA A 61 -32.20 -30.85 7.03
C ALA A 61 -30.75 -30.65 7.52
N ALA A 62 -30.07 -31.72 7.93
CA ALA A 62 -28.66 -31.67 8.32
C ALA A 62 -27.73 -31.29 7.16
N ALA A 63 -28.01 -31.75 5.94
CA ALA A 63 -27.23 -31.38 4.76
C ALA A 63 -27.38 -29.89 4.40
N ILE A 64 -28.59 -29.33 4.51
CA ILE A 64 -28.86 -27.91 4.29
C ILE A 64 -28.14 -27.05 5.35
N VAL A 65 -28.25 -27.43 6.62
CA VAL A 65 -27.54 -26.74 7.71
C VAL A 65 -26.03 -26.82 7.53
N GLY A 66 -25.50 -27.99 7.15
CA GLY A 66 -24.08 -28.17 6.85
C GLY A 66 -23.60 -27.29 5.69
N ALA A 67 -24.36 -27.22 4.59
CA ALA A 67 -24.03 -26.35 3.46
C ALA A 67 -24.06 -24.87 3.85
N LEU A 68 -25.06 -24.44 4.64
CA LEU A 68 -25.14 -23.07 5.15
C LEU A 68 -23.98 -22.73 6.09
N LEU A 69 -23.55 -23.66 6.95
CA LEU A 69 -22.38 -23.48 7.82
C LEU A 69 -21.08 -23.38 7.01
N VAL A 70 -20.92 -24.17 5.94
CA VAL A 70 -19.76 -24.06 5.04
C VAL A 70 -19.76 -22.72 4.30
N ILE A 71 -20.91 -22.31 3.76
CA ILE A 71 -21.04 -20.99 3.11
C ILE A 71 -20.73 -19.88 4.10
N LEU A 72 -21.27 -19.94 5.32
CA LEU A 72 -20.99 -18.97 6.37
C LEU A 72 -19.49 -18.96 6.71
N LEU A 73 -18.87 -20.12 6.91
CA LEU A 73 -17.44 -20.24 7.21
C LEU A 73 -16.59 -19.64 6.09
N VAL A 74 -16.85 -19.99 4.82
CA VAL A 74 -16.14 -19.45 3.66
C VAL A 74 -16.31 -17.93 3.56
N ASN A 75 -17.52 -17.40 3.81
CA ASN A 75 -17.74 -15.95 3.80
C ASN A 75 -17.08 -15.25 5.00
N THR A 76 -17.06 -15.87 6.18
CA THR A 76 -16.47 -15.29 7.39
C THR A 76 -14.94 -15.28 7.28
N THR A 77 -14.36 -16.39 6.82
CA THR A 77 -12.93 -16.49 6.49
C THR A 77 -12.58 -15.52 5.36
N GLY A 78 -13.37 -15.46 4.29
CA GLY A 78 -13.17 -14.52 3.19
C GLY A 78 -13.19 -13.05 3.65
N ALA A 79 -14.16 -12.66 4.48
CA ALA A 79 -14.26 -11.31 5.02
C ALA A 79 -13.13 -10.96 6.00
N TYR A 80 -12.61 -11.96 6.74
CA TYR A 80 -11.44 -11.77 7.58
C TYR A 80 -10.18 -11.47 6.74
N PHE A 81 -10.02 -12.17 5.61
CA PHE A 81 -8.85 -12.05 4.75
C PHE A 81 -8.96 -11.02 3.62
N ALA A 82 -10.16 -10.48 3.33
CA ALA A 82 -10.39 -9.48 2.27
C ALA A 82 -10.98 -8.17 2.83
N PRO A 83 -10.14 -7.29 3.42
CA PRO A 83 -10.55 -6.00 3.96
C PRO A 83 -11.35 -5.08 3.03
N ARG A 84 -11.19 -5.20 1.70
CA ARG A 84 -11.95 -4.42 0.71
C ARG A 84 -13.47 -4.50 0.92
N TYR A 85 -14.00 -5.57 1.50
CA TYR A 85 -15.44 -5.73 1.76
C TYR A 85 -15.94 -5.00 3.02
N ALA A 86 -15.06 -4.62 3.94
CA ALA A 86 -15.45 -4.01 5.22
C ALA A 86 -15.50 -2.47 5.18
N ARG A 87 -15.19 -1.84 4.04
CA ARG A 87 -14.87 -0.40 3.95
C ARG A 87 -16.07 0.56 3.83
N ILE A 88 -17.21 0.26 4.47
CA ILE A 88 -18.38 1.17 4.51
C ILE A 88 -18.64 1.80 5.89
N LEU A 89 -17.89 1.44 6.94
CA LEU A 89 -18.07 2.09 8.25
C LEU A 89 -16.74 2.45 8.91
N ALA A 90 -16.13 3.57 8.50
CA ALA A 90 -15.12 4.26 9.31
C ALA A 90 -14.96 5.75 8.95
N ASP A 91 -16.01 6.43 8.48
CA ASP A 91 -15.97 7.90 8.34
C ASP A 91 -16.35 8.55 9.67
N THR A 92 -15.37 8.64 10.58
CA THR A 92 -15.49 9.56 11.73
C THR A 92 -14.85 10.89 11.33
N PRO A 93 -15.60 12.01 11.29
CA PRO A 93 -15.03 13.31 11.02
C PRO A 93 -14.22 13.76 12.23
N GLY A 94 -12.90 13.66 12.11
CA GLY A 94 -11.96 14.04 13.16
C GLY A 94 -10.55 14.13 12.61
N ILE A 95 -10.34 14.94 11.58
CA ILE A 95 -8.99 15.33 11.18
C ILE A 95 -8.40 16.16 12.33
N GLY A 96 -7.56 15.50 13.12
CA GLY A 96 -6.36 16.07 13.69
C GLY A 96 -5.36 14.93 13.95
N PRO A 97 -4.04 15.07 13.72
CA PRO A 97 -3.32 16.31 13.45
C PRO A 97 -2.12 16.13 12.48
N ILE A 98 -2.20 15.29 11.43
CA ILE A 98 -1.07 15.19 10.49
C ILE A 98 -1.00 16.49 9.69
N SER A 99 0.07 17.26 9.87
CA SER A 99 0.23 18.51 9.14
C SER A 99 0.38 18.21 7.65
N GLY A 100 -0.17 19.07 6.79
CA GLY A 100 0.01 18.95 5.35
C GLY A 100 1.48 18.92 4.94
N ARG A 101 2.36 19.60 5.70
CA ARG A 101 3.82 19.58 5.48
C ARG A 101 4.41 18.19 5.74
N TYR A 102 3.90 17.48 6.75
CA TYR A 102 4.36 16.14 7.08
C TYR A 102 3.94 15.12 6.01
N LEU A 103 2.72 15.24 5.50
CA LEU A 103 2.26 14.45 4.35
C LEU A 103 3.06 14.77 3.09
N GLN A 104 3.28 16.04 2.80
CA GLN A 104 4.08 16.49 1.65
C GLN A 104 5.52 15.99 1.72
N ALA A 105 6.12 15.90 2.92
CA ALA A 105 7.48 15.39 3.09
C ALA A 105 7.66 13.95 2.57
N VAL A 106 6.58 13.16 2.55
CA VAL A 106 6.55 11.80 1.99
C VAL A 106 5.73 11.71 0.69
N GLY A 107 5.43 12.85 0.05
CA GLY A 107 4.76 12.89 -1.24
C GLY A 107 3.27 12.56 -1.20
N LEU A 108 2.61 12.77 -0.05
CA LEU A 108 1.20 12.46 0.14
C LEU A 108 0.38 13.73 0.45
N SER A 109 -0.92 13.59 0.34
CA SER A 109 -1.95 14.55 0.72
C SER A 109 -2.96 13.89 1.68
N GLY A 110 -3.86 14.70 2.25
CA GLY A 110 -4.87 14.19 3.16
C GLY A 110 -5.88 13.23 2.52
N ALA A 111 -6.03 13.29 1.19
CA ALA A 111 -6.95 12.41 0.45
C ALA A 111 -6.36 11.01 0.20
N ASP A 112 -5.03 10.88 0.25
CA ASP A 112 -4.35 9.62 -0.07
C ASP A 112 -4.36 8.64 1.12
N VAL A 113 -4.42 9.18 2.33
CA VAL A 113 -4.23 8.39 3.55
C VAL A 113 -5.53 7.81 4.09
N THR A 114 -5.45 6.58 4.60
CA THR A 114 -6.52 5.97 5.39
C THR A 114 -6.32 6.32 6.85
N LEU A 115 -7.32 6.95 7.48
CA LEU A 115 -7.26 7.25 8.91
C LEU A 115 -7.26 5.96 9.73
N VAL A 116 -6.38 5.92 10.73
CA VAL A 116 -6.25 4.84 11.69
C VAL A 116 -6.40 5.44 13.09
N GLY A 117 -7.05 4.69 13.99
CA GLY A 117 -7.37 5.17 15.33
C GLY A 117 -6.77 4.31 16.44
N ASP A 118 -5.83 3.42 16.10
CA ASP A 118 -5.31 2.44 17.06
C ASP A 118 -4.21 3.03 17.94
N SER A 119 -4.13 2.55 19.18
CA SER A 119 -3.15 3.05 20.15
C SER A 119 -2.70 1.97 21.12
N SER A 120 -1.45 2.04 21.54
CA SER A 120 -0.86 1.15 22.53
C SER A 120 -0.05 1.97 23.53
N THR A 121 -0.02 1.55 24.80
CA THR A 121 0.77 2.19 25.85
C THR A 121 1.67 1.16 26.53
N SER A 122 2.95 1.48 26.61
CA SER A 122 3.99 0.67 27.28
C SER A 122 5.11 1.60 27.73
N ALA A 123 5.89 1.20 28.73
CA ALA A 123 7.04 1.95 29.26
C ALA A 123 6.76 3.45 29.56
N GLY A 124 5.52 3.80 29.90
CA GLY A 124 5.10 5.18 30.16
C GLY A 124 4.83 6.05 28.92
N HIS A 125 4.94 5.51 27.72
CA HIS A 125 4.68 6.20 26.45
C HIS A 125 3.48 5.62 25.72
N THR A 126 2.71 6.48 25.07
CA THR A 126 1.56 6.07 24.26
C THR A 126 1.85 6.32 22.79
N LEU A 127 1.81 5.25 22.01
CA LEU A 127 1.88 5.31 20.55
C LEU A 127 0.46 5.28 19.99
N LYS A 128 0.21 6.10 18.98
CA LYS A 128 -1.04 6.13 18.24
C LYS A 128 -0.75 6.03 16.75
N LEU A 129 -1.27 5.00 16.08
CA LEU A 129 -1.25 4.90 14.63
C LEU A 129 -2.38 5.77 14.09
N VAL A 130 -2.03 6.91 13.49
CA VAL A 130 -2.97 7.98 13.10
C VAL A 130 -3.45 7.81 11.66
N ALA A 131 -2.58 7.33 10.78
CA ALA A 131 -2.94 7.08 9.39
C ALA A 131 -2.01 6.05 8.77
N ALA A 132 -2.45 5.48 7.65
CA ALA A 132 -1.68 4.57 6.84
C ALA A 132 -1.97 4.78 5.35
N TYR A 133 -0.96 4.57 4.53
CA TYR A 133 -1.02 4.59 3.07
C TYR A 133 -0.36 3.34 2.52
N ALA A 134 -0.87 2.80 1.42
CA ALA A 134 -0.22 1.71 0.70
C ALA A 134 -0.50 1.83 -0.79
N ASP A 135 0.53 1.61 -1.59
CA ASP A 135 0.41 1.45 -3.03
C ASP A 135 1.29 0.28 -3.50
N GLY A 136 1.35 0.05 -4.81
CA GLY A 136 2.16 -1.00 -5.40
C GLY A 136 3.67 -0.73 -5.38
N LEU A 137 4.14 0.34 -4.73
CA LEU A 137 5.54 0.74 -4.62
C LEU A 137 6.03 0.90 -3.16
N ARG A 138 5.13 1.16 -2.20
CA ARG A 138 5.47 1.37 -0.79
C ARG A 138 4.27 1.25 0.15
N THR A 139 4.57 1.12 1.43
CA THR A 139 3.61 1.27 2.54
C THR A 139 4.11 2.36 3.48
N VAL A 140 3.25 3.26 3.94
CA VAL A 140 3.63 4.36 4.87
C VAL A 140 2.69 4.36 6.07
N LEU A 141 3.25 4.35 7.29
CA LEU A 141 2.52 4.42 8.55
C LEU A 141 2.89 5.69 9.31
N PHE A 142 1.87 6.42 9.78
CA PHE A 142 2.03 7.65 10.54
C PHE A 142 1.74 7.42 12.02
N VAL A 143 2.77 7.48 12.85
CA VAL A 143 2.67 7.21 14.29
C VAL A 143 2.90 8.48 15.08
N SER A 144 1.98 8.81 15.97
CA SER A 144 2.17 9.84 16.99
C SER A 144 2.66 9.20 18.27
N ILE A 145 3.67 9.79 18.91
CA ILE A 145 4.19 9.37 20.21
C ILE A 145 3.86 10.46 21.22
N ASP A 146 3.12 10.11 22.26
CA ASP A 146 2.64 11.02 23.30
C ASP A 146 1.92 12.26 22.75
N GLY A 147 1.20 12.09 21.63
CA GLY A 147 0.48 13.18 20.95
C GLY A 147 1.35 14.13 20.13
N LYS A 148 2.65 13.83 19.98
CA LYS A 148 3.60 14.61 19.18
C LYS A 148 3.99 13.92 17.88
N GLY A 149 4.79 14.62 17.07
CA GLY A 149 5.54 14.04 15.94
C GLY A 149 4.85 14.02 14.60
N LEU A 150 3.59 14.44 14.51
CA LEU A 150 2.86 14.56 13.24
C LEU A 150 2.42 16.00 12.94
N THR A 151 2.69 16.94 13.84
CA THR A 151 2.40 18.37 13.69
C THR A 151 3.68 19.18 13.52
N GLY A 152 3.57 20.36 12.91
CA GLY A 152 4.70 21.28 12.76
C GLY A 152 5.60 20.99 11.56
N ASP A 153 6.85 21.45 11.64
CA ASP A 153 7.88 21.24 10.62
C ASP A 153 8.59 19.89 10.87
N PRO A 154 8.49 18.91 9.94
CA PRO A 154 9.17 17.63 10.09
C PRO A 154 10.68 17.76 10.27
N LYS A 155 11.32 18.83 9.76
CA LYS A 155 12.76 19.05 9.90
C LYS A 155 13.18 19.46 11.31
N GLN A 156 12.25 19.93 12.13
CA GLN A 156 12.51 20.34 13.51
C GLN A 156 12.15 19.27 14.52
N PHE A 157 11.45 18.22 14.10
CA PHE A 157 11.08 17.13 15.00
C PHE A 157 12.31 16.31 15.39
N GLY A 158 12.39 15.92 16.66
CA GLY A 158 13.54 15.21 17.21
C GLY A 158 14.65 16.13 17.71
N LEU A 159 14.47 17.46 17.64
CA LEU A 159 15.42 18.43 18.17
C LEU A 159 15.09 18.90 19.59
N HIS A 160 13.89 18.60 20.10
CA HIS A 160 13.43 19.08 21.40
C HIS A 160 13.28 17.94 22.42
N PRO A 161 13.46 18.22 23.72
CA PRO A 161 13.20 17.23 24.77
C PRO A 161 11.80 16.62 24.69
N GLY A 162 11.75 15.28 24.67
CA GLY A 162 10.51 14.52 24.57
C GLY A 162 9.98 14.33 23.15
N ASP A 163 10.77 14.63 22.12
CA ASP A 163 10.50 14.26 20.73
C ASP A 163 11.05 12.84 20.45
N TRP A 164 10.28 11.84 20.84
CA TRP A 164 10.64 10.44 20.62
C TRP A 164 10.45 10.04 19.16
N GLY A 165 11.32 9.16 18.67
CA GLY A 165 11.24 8.61 17.34
C GLY A 165 11.26 7.09 17.32
N LEU A 166 10.96 6.53 16.16
CA LEU A 166 11.06 5.11 15.87
C LEU A 166 12.30 4.83 15.02
N SER A 167 12.99 3.73 15.31
CA SER A 167 14.09 3.20 14.50
C SER A 167 13.63 1.96 13.75
N TYR A 168 14.15 1.71 12.55
CA TYR A 168 13.84 0.48 11.81
C TYR A 168 14.38 -0.79 12.49
N ASP A 169 15.37 -0.66 13.37
CA ASP A 169 15.90 -1.78 14.16
C ASP A 169 14.94 -2.21 15.28
N ASP A 170 14.04 -1.31 15.70
CA ASP A 170 13.10 -1.49 16.83
C ASP A 170 11.65 -1.66 16.38
N VAL A 171 11.40 -1.82 15.07
CA VAL A 171 10.06 -1.97 14.52
C VAL A 171 9.99 -3.15 13.57
N THR A 172 8.89 -3.90 13.65
CA THR A 172 8.56 -4.97 12.71
C THR A 172 7.15 -4.73 12.18
N LEU A 173 7.00 -4.71 10.86
CA LEU A 173 5.69 -4.64 10.21
C LEU A 173 5.34 -6.00 9.61
N THR A 174 4.20 -6.54 9.99
CA THR A 174 3.68 -7.81 9.45
C THR A 174 2.26 -7.67 8.93
N ASP A 175 1.81 -8.62 8.11
CA ASP A 175 0.41 -8.75 7.70
C ASP A 175 -0.26 -10.05 8.15
N GLN A 176 -1.57 -10.17 7.92
CA GLN A 176 -2.36 -11.36 8.26
C GLN A 176 -2.00 -12.63 7.47
N PHE A 177 -1.15 -12.52 6.45
CA PHE A 177 -0.66 -13.64 5.65
C PHE A 177 0.73 -14.11 6.08
N GLY A 178 1.33 -13.47 7.10
CA GLY A 178 2.64 -13.83 7.64
C GLY A 178 3.81 -13.22 6.88
N HIS A 179 3.58 -12.22 6.02
CA HIS A 179 4.68 -11.46 5.44
C HIS A 179 5.25 -10.48 6.46
N SER A 180 6.56 -10.25 6.39
CA SER A 180 7.25 -9.19 7.09
C SER A 180 7.79 -8.18 6.08
N TYR A 181 7.67 -6.90 6.40
CA TYR A 181 8.05 -5.81 5.51
C TYR A 181 9.24 -5.06 6.10
N ALA A 182 10.32 -4.97 5.34
CA ALA A 182 11.49 -4.19 5.76
C ALA A 182 11.20 -2.69 5.63
N GLY A 183 11.78 -1.92 6.55
CA GLY A 183 11.85 -0.47 6.44
C GLY A 183 12.62 -0.06 5.17
N TRP A 184 12.15 0.97 4.49
CA TRP A 184 12.75 1.45 3.25
C TRP A 184 12.54 2.96 3.06
N GLY A 185 13.49 3.61 2.40
CA GLY A 185 13.39 5.00 1.96
C GLY A 185 13.59 6.05 3.05
N VAL A 186 13.28 7.30 2.71
CA VAL A 186 13.46 8.49 3.57
C VAL A 186 12.29 8.65 4.54
N GLY A 187 12.03 7.62 5.34
CA GLY A 187 11.05 7.67 6.41
C GLY A 187 11.50 8.62 7.53
N GLY A 188 10.57 9.39 8.08
CA GLY A 188 10.80 10.15 9.30
C GLY A 188 10.64 9.27 10.53
N PRO A 189 11.09 9.72 11.71
CA PRO A 189 10.95 8.99 12.97
C PRO A 189 9.50 8.68 13.38
N THR A 190 8.53 9.32 12.73
CA THR A 190 7.09 9.19 12.96
C THR A 190 6.28 8.96 11.66
N ALA A 191 6.95 8.93 10.49
CA ALA A 191 6.42 8.48 9.20
C ALA A 191 7.30 7.34 8.70
N LEU A 192 6.92 6.13 9.09
CA LEU A 192 7.66 4.93 8.73
C LEU A 192 7.26 4.51 7.33
N GLN A 193 8.24 4.32 6.45
CA GLN A 193 8.05 3.77 5.13
C GLN A 193 8.61 2.35 5.06
N PHE A 194 7.84 1.47 4.45
CA PHE A 194 8.14 0.07 4.27
C PHE A 194 8.01 -0.31 2.80
N GLN A 195 8.51 -1.51 2.49
CA GLN A 195 8.29 -2.18 1.20
C GLN A 195 6.80 -2.25 0.81
N PRO A 196 6.49 -2.36 -0.50
CA PRO A 196 5.12 -2.54 -0.97
C PRO A 196 4.52 -3.83 -0.42
N LEU A 197 3.19 -3.83 -0.27
CA LEU A 197 2.46 -5.05 0.12
C LEU A 197 2.69 -6.16 -0.90
N VAL A 198 2.86 -7.40 -0.42
CA VAL A 198 3.07 -8.57 -1.27
C VAL A 198 1.74 -9.29 -1.48
N TRP A 199 1.58 -9.98 -2.62
CA TRP A 199 0.38 -10.80 -2.85
C TRP A 199 0.27 -11.88 -1.76
N PRO A 200 -0.93 -12.14 -1.19
CA PRO A 200 -2.24 -11.63 -1.62
C PRO A 200 -2.64 -10.27 -1.03
N ALA A 201 -1.90 -9.74 -0.05
CA ALA A 201 -2.24 -8.50 0.66
C ALA A 201 -2.36 -7.29 -0.27
N SER A 202 -1.51 -7.18 -1.29
CA SER A 202 -1.59 -6.13 -2.31
C SER A 202 -2.89 -6.16 -3.12
N ALA A 203 -3.49 -7.32 -3.32
CA ALA A 203 -4.69 -7.48 -4.12
C ALA A 203 -5.99 -7.29 -3.31
N VAL A 204 -6.03 -7.77 -2.07
CA VAL A 204 -7.26 -7.81 -1.26
C VAL A 204 -7.29 -6.81 -0.09
N GLY A 205 -6.15 -6.14 0.16
CA GLY A 205 -5.91 -5.33 1.35
C GLY A 205 -5.18 -6.11 2.45
N ALA A 206 -4.52 -5.37 3.33
CA ALA A 206 -3.76 -5.91 4.45
C ALA A 206 -4.37 -5.47 5.78
N ARG A 207 -4.33 -6.40 6.74
CA ARG A 207 -4.41 -6.11 8.18
C ARG A 207 -2.99 -6.16 8.70
N LEU A 208 -2.44 -4.98 8.90
CA LEU A 208 -1.07 -4.77 9.30
C LEU A 208 -0.96 -4.78 10.82
N THR A 209 0.11 -5.39 11.33
CA THR A 209 0.53 -5.29 12.73
C THR A 209 1.92 -4.65 12.75
N LEU A 210 2.00 -3.44 13.29
CA LEU A 210 3.24 -2.76 13.60
C LEU A 210 3.60 -3.07 15.05
N HIS A 211 4.64 -3.87 15.25
CA HIS A 211 5.23 -4.16 16.54
C HIS A 211 6.43 -3.26 16.76
N VAL A 212 6.47 -2.56 17.90
CA VAL A 212 7.56 -1.65 18.29
C VAL A 212 8.13 -2.11 19.62
N THR A 213 9.45 -2.20 19.71
CA THR A 213 10.17 -2.62 20.92
C THR A 213 10.99 -1.51 21.58
N GLY A 214 11.24 -0.42 20.88
CA GLY A 214 12.09 0.67 21.34
C GLY A 214 11.65 2.04 20.83
N LEU A 215 11.78 3.06 21.68
CA LEU A 215 11.62 4.47 21.32
C LEU A 215 12.95 5.20 21.47
N TRP A 216 13.31 5.97 20.46
CA TRP A 216 14.59 6.65 20.40
C TRP A 216 14.48 8.11 20.81
N ALA A 217 15.28 8.53 21.80
CA ALA A 217 15.38 9.91 22.24
C ALA A 217 16.24 10.75 21.28
N MET A 218 15.72 11.07 20.10
CA MET A 218 16.47 11.72 19.01
C MET A 218 17.20 13.00 19.44
N TRP A 219 16.59 13.79 20.31
CA TRP A 219 17.16 15.06 20.77
C TRP A 219 18.44 14.88 21.59
N LYS A 220 18.62 13.72 22.24
CA LYS A 220 19.87 13.39 22.94
C LYS A 220 21.01 13.19 21.93
N GLY A 221 20.74 12.55 20.80
CA GLY A 221 21.69 12.44 19.70
C GLY A 221 22.02 13.81 19.10
N ALA A 222 20.99 14.62 18.82
CA ALA A 222 21.18 15.97 18.29
C ALA A 222 22.02 16.89 19.20
N ALA A 223 21.86 16.76 20.52
CA ALA A 223 22.61 17.55 21.51
C ALA A 223 24.13 17.26 21.54
N LEU A 224 24.56 16.10 21.04
CA LEU A 224 25.98 15.72 21.02
C LEU A 224 26.76 16.36 19.85
N GLY A 225 26.04 16.93 18.87
CA GLY A 225 26.63 17.57 17.70
C GLY A 225 26.94 16.60 16.56
N PRO A 226 27.27 17.14 15.37
CA PRO A 226 27.54 16.34 14.17
C PRO A 226 28.78 15.47 14.34
N GLY A 227 28.68 14.18 13.98
CA GLY A 227 29.79 13.23 14.00
C GLY A 227 30.04 12.56 15.35
N ALA A 228 29.27 12.87 16.39
CA ALA A 228 29.34 12.16 17.65
C ALA A 228 28.73 10.74 17.52
N SER A 229 29.52 9.72 17.87
CA SER A 229 28.99 8.37 18.09
C SER A 229 28.32 8.31 19.46
N PHE A 230 27.15 7.72 19.54
CA PHE A 230 26.50 7.40 20.80
C PHE A 230 26.04 5.95 20.80
N ASP A 231 25.97 5.39 21.99
CA ASP A 231 25.45 4.04 22.20
C ASP A 231 23.91 4.11 22.09
N PRO A 232 23.30 3.45 21.08
CA PRO A 232 21.84 3.47 20.90
C PRO A 232 21.09 2.98 22.14
N GLU A 233 21.68 2.10 22.95
CA GLU A 233 21.06 1.61 24.20
C GLU A 233 20.84 2.73 25.23
N THR A 234 21.72 3.74 25.24
CA THR A 234 21.64 4.86 26.21
C THR A 234 20.56 5.89 25.88
N VAL A 235 20.04 5.84 24.65
CA VAL A 235 19.01 6.76 24.15
C VAL A 235 17.71 6.05 23.78
N THR A 236 17.64 4.73 23.97
CA THR A 236 16.45 3.92 23.69
C THR A 236 15.67 3.66 24.97
N VAL A 237 14.35 3.84 24.91
CA VAL A 237 13.42 3.35 25.92
C VAL A 237 12.75 2.09 25.38
N HIS A 238 13.07 0.97 26.02
CA HIS A 238 12.53 -0.35 25.68
C HIS A 238 11.09 -0.51 26.19
N GLY A 239 10.26 -1.16 25.39
CA GLY A 239 8.87 -1.47 25.71
C GLY A 239 8.27 -2.45 24.71
N ASP A 240 6.95 -2.58 24.71
CA ASP A 240 6.22 -3.45 23.79
C ASP A 240 4.92 -2.75 23.37
N TRP A 241 4.87 -2.27 22.12
CA TRP A 241 3.68 -1.65 21.55
C TRP A 241 3.24 -2.40 20.30
N ASN A 242 1.96 -2.77 20.24
CA ASN A 242 1.36 -3.42 19.09
C ASN A 242 0.25 -2.52 18.54
N LEU A 243 0.39 -2.11 17.28
CA LEU A 243 -0.55 -1.23 16.59
C LEU A 243 -1.08 -1.92 15.33
N HIS A 244 -2.35 -1.70 15.02
CA HIS A 244 -3.04 -2.37 13.94
C HIS A 244 -3.60 -1.37 12.94
N ALA A 245 -3.43 -1.65 11.65
CA ALA A 245 -4.07 -0.90 10.58
C ALA A 245 -4.73 -1.84 9.58
N THR A 246 -5.81 -1.36 8.96
CA THR A 246 -6.39 -2.00 7.78
C THR A 246 -6.20 -1.08 6.59
N VAL A 247 -5.45 -1.53 5.60
CA VAL A 247 -5.12 -0.74 4.40
C VAL A 247 -5.49 -1.49 3.14
N VAL A 248 -5.79 -0.73 2.09
CA VAL A 248 -5.95 -1.26 0.73
C VAL A 248 -4.86 -0.62 -0.11
N ALA A 249 -4.02 -1.44 -0.74
CA ALA A 249 -3.04 -0.92 -1.68
C ALA A 249 -3.72 -0.49 -2.98
N GLU A 250 -3.34 0.70 -3.43
CA GLU A 250 -3.53 1.12 -4.81
C GLU A 250 -2.55 0.36 -5.71
N PRO A 251 -2.92 0.01 -6.96
CA PRO A 251 -2.00 -0.65 -7.86
C PRO A 251 -0.85 0.29 -8.27
N SER A 252 0.28 -0.30 -8.62
CA SER A 252 1.30 0.36 -9.43
C SER A 252 1.18 -0.10 -10.88
N HIS A 253 1.64 0.75 -11.79
CA HIS A 253 1.52 0.57 -13.23
C HIS A 253 2.91 0.64 -13.87
N PRO A 254 3.34 -0.41 -14.61
CA PRO A 254 4.50 -0.30 -15.46
C PRO A 254 4.19 0.70 -16.59
N ILE A 255 5.13 1.58 -16.86
CA ILE A 255 5.06 2.60 -17.90
C ILE A 255 5.93 2.14 -19.08
N ALA A 256 5.47 2.40 -20.30
CA ALA A 256 6.26 2.14 -21.50
C ALA A 256 7.61 2.86 -21.41
N LEU A 257 8.70 2.11 -21.65
CA LEU A 257 10.05 2.64 -21.52
C LEU A 257 10.29 3.73 -22.57
N PRO A 258 10.77 4.92 -22.17
CA PRO A 258 11.18 5.94 -23.11
C PRO A 258 12.39 5.48 -23.96
N GLU A 259 12.55 6.10 -25.12
CA GLU A 259 13.75 5.92 -25.94
C GLU A 259 15.03 6.29 -25.15
N PRO A 260 16.16 5.60 -25.40
CA PRO A 260 17.43 5.96 -24.77
C PRO A 260 17.83 7.42 -24.99
N VAL A 261 18.52 8.02 -24.01
CA VAL A 261 19.09 9.37 -24.12
C VAL A 261 20.59 9.25 -24.42
N GLN A 262 21.09 10.02 -25.38
CA GLN A 262 22.51 10.04 -25.73
C GLN A 262 23.13 11.40 -25.38
N SER A 263 24.35 11.37 -24.85
CA SER A 263 25.25 12.52 -24.72
C SER A 263 26.62 12.19 -25.31
N ASP A 264 27.51 13.19 -25.34
CA ASP A 264 28.87 13.09 -25.90
C ASP A 264 29.77 12.00 -25.28
N GLY A 265 29.35 11.36 -24.19
CA GLY A 265 30.11 10.28 -23.56
C GLY A 265 29.27 9.19 -22.89
N ALA A 266 27.94 9.25 -22.98
CA ALA A 266 27.05 8.32 -22.29
C ALA A 266 25.76 8.01 -23.07
N VAL A 267 25.27 6.79 -22.89
CA VAL A 267 23.95 6.34 -23.32
C VAL A 267 23.18 5.89 -22.09
N TYR A 268 22.05 6.55 -21.83
CA TYR A 268 21.14 6.26 -20.73
C TYR A 268 19.98 5.42 -21.27
N THR A 269 19.87 4.19 -20.79
CA THR A 269 18.85 3.24 -21.24
C THR A 269 17.93 2.91 -20.09
N PHE A 270 16.66 3.33 -20.18
CA PHE A 270 15.63 2.99 -19.21
C PHE A 270 15.42 1.47 -19.20
N THR A 271 15.45 0.86 -18.02
CA THR A 271 15.23 -0.58 -17.83
C THR A 271 13.90 -0.87 -17.14
N SER A 272 13.42 0.06 -16.32
CA SER A 272 12.10 0.00 -15.72
C SER A 272 11.60 1.42 -15.43
N VAL A 273 10.32 1.66 -15.69
CA VAL A 273 9.59 2.85 -15.24
C VAL A 273 8.28 2.35 -14.65
N THR A 274 8.05 2.58 -13.37
CA THR A 274 6.83 2.16 -12.68
C THR A 274 6.29 3.33 -11.87
N ALA A 275 4.99 3.54 -11.91
CA ALA A 275 4.34 4.60 -11.13
C ALA A 275 3.14 4.08 -10.36
N SER A 276 2.90 4.63 -9.19
CA SER A 276 1.64 4.58 -8.45
C SER A 276 0.95 5.95 -8.54
N HIS A 277 -0.11 6.15 -7.74
CA HIS A 277 -0.73 7.47 -7.62
C HIS A 277 0.26 8.55 -7.14
N ALA A 278 1.11 8.23 -6.16
CA ALA A 278 1.94 9.22 -5.47
C ALA A 278 3.44 9.05 -5.71
N THR A 279 3.88 8.03 -6.45
CA THR A 279 5.31 7.70 -6.57
C THR A 279 5.68 7.23 -7.96
N LEU A 280 6.83 7.69 -8.44
CA LEU A 280 7.46 7.28 -9.69
C LEU A 280 8.82 6.68 -9.36
N VAL A 281 9.06 5.44 -9.79
CA VAL A 281 10.35 4.75 -9.68
C VAL A 281 10.89 4.51 -11.09
N VAL A 282 12.15 4.90 -11.29
CA VAL A 282 12.84 4.72 -12.57
C VAL A 282 14.17 4.04 -12.34
N HIS A 283 14.39 2.96 -13.08
CA HIS A 283 15.68 2.29 -13.18
C HIS A 283 16.23 2.47 -14.59
N LEU A 284 17.53 2.69 -14.69
CA LEU A 284 18.22 2.79 -15.96
C LEU A 284 19.65 2.27 -15.87
N THR A 285 20.25 2.06 -17.04
CA THR A 285 21.67 1.78 -17.18
C THR A 285 22.36 2.90 -17.92
N ILE A 286 23.55 3.26 -17.48
CA ILE A 286 24.41 4.27 -18.11
C ILE A 286 25.63 3.57 -18.66
N SER A 287 25.86 3.70 -19.96
CA SER A 287 26.99 3.07 -20.67
C SER A 287 27.74 4.11 -21.50
N GLY A 288 28.99 3.83 -21.89
CA GLY A 288 29.79 4.73 -22.71
C GLY A 288 31.19 4.98 -22.15
N PRO A 289 32.01 5.83 -22.79
CA PRO A 289 33.33 6.20 -22.29
C PRO A 289 33.32 6.73 -20.84
N ILE A 290 32.28 7.48 -20.45
CA ILE A 290 32.20 8.13 -19.14
C ILE A 290 32.20 7.14 -17.97
N THR A 291 31.71 5.91 -18.16
CA THR A 291 31.68 4.90 -17.09
C THR A 291 33.09 4.41 -16.73
N ARG A 292 34.02 4.46 -17.69
CA ARG A 292 35.44 4.13 -17.46
C ARG A 292 36.17 5.25 -16.74
N GLU A 293 35.85 6.50 -17.06
CA GLU A 293 36.42 7.69 -16.42
C GLU A 293 36.03 7.77 -14.94
N ILE A 294 34.76 7.53 -14.63
CA ILE A 294 34.26 7.50 -13.23
C ILE A 294 34.93 6.40 -12.42
N LYS A 295 35.16 5.21 -13.01
CA LYS A 295 35.92 4.16 -12.34
C LYS A 295 37.35 4.60 -12.01
N SER A 296 38.00 5.37 -12.90
CA SER A 296 39.37 5.86 -12.68
C SER A 296 39.46 7.02 -11.71
N SER A 297 38.37 7.77 -11.51
CA SER A 297 38.40 9.07 -10.85
C SER A 297 37.35 9.21 -9.74
N ALA A 298 36.84 8.08 -9.19
CA ALA A 298 35.68 7.90 -8.31
C ALA A 298 35.54 8.85 -7.10
N THR A 299 35.45 10.15 -7.36
CA THR A 299 35.02 11.15 -6.42
C THR A 299 33.48 11.17 -6.40
N PRO A 300 32.86 11.42 -5.24
CA PRO A 300 31.41 11.60 -5.15
C PRO A 300 30.87 12.61 -6.18
N ASP A 301 31.62 13.68 -6.45
CA ASP A 301 31.25 14.73 -7.41
C ASP A 301 31.14 14.22 -8.85
N ALA A 302 32.01 13.29 -9.26
CA ALA A 302 31.96 12.70 -10.61
C ALA A 302 30.72 11.82 -10.80
N LEU A 303 30.25 11.15 -9.73
CA LEU A 303 29.02 10.36 -9.75
C LEU A 303 27.78 11.25 -9.78
N LEU A 304 27.77 12.32 -8.98
CA LEU A 304 26.68 13.31 -8.99
C LEU A 304 26.57 14.04 -10.34
N GLY A 305 27.70 14.29 -11.01
CA GLY A 305 27.73 14.83 -12.36
C GLY A 305 27.18 13.88 -13.44
N LEU A 306 27.32 12.56 -13.24
CA LEU A 306 26.81 11.54 -14.15
C LEU A 306 25.30 11.38 -14.06
N PHE A 307 24.77 11.39 -12.83
CA PHE A 307 23.37 11.11 -12.57
C PHE A 307 22.85 12.02 -11.46
N SER A 308 22.18 13.09 -11.90
CA SER A 308 21.45 14.02 -11.04
C SER A 308 20.07 14.19 -11.68
N PRO A 309 19.20 13.20 -11.49
CA PRO A 309 17.92 13.17 -12.16
C PRO A 309 16.99 14.23 -11.58
N ARG A 310 16.06 14.74 -12.39
CA ARG A 310 14.99 15.65 -11.98
C ARG A 310 13.72 15.23 -12.70
N VAL A 311 12.59 15.38 -12.02
CA VAL A 311 11.27 15.09 -12.57
C VAL A 311 10.45 16.37 -12.53
N PHE A 312 9.74 16.66 -13.61
CA PHE A 312 8.83 17.81 -13.69
C PHE A 312 7.45 17.34 -14.11
N ASP A 313 6.41 18.02 -13.65
CA ASP A 313 5.07 17.85 -14.19
C ASP A 313 4.89 18.58 -15.55
N ALA A 314 3.67 18.50 -16.09
CA ALA A 314 3.31 19.14 -17.34
C ALA A 314 3.37 20.68 -17.29
N GLU A 315 3.18 21.27 -16.10
CA GLU A 315 3.30 22.71 -15.87
C GLU A 315 4.75 23.17 -15.69
N GLY A 316 5.70 22.24 -15.66
CA GLY A 316 7.12 22.51 -15.48
C GLY A 316 7.52 22.73 -14.02
N ARG A 317 6.66 22.39 -13.05
CA ARG A 317 7.03 22.37 -11.62
C ARG A 317 7.87 21.14 -11.35
N GLU A 318 8.93 21.31 -10.57
CA GLU A 318 9.79 20.20 -10.18
C GLU A 318 9.14 19.36 -9.08
N MET A 319 9.17 18.05 -9.27
CA MET A 319 8.69 17.06 -8.33
C MET A 319 9.77 16.79 -7.27
N GLN A 320 9.36 16.50 -6.04
CA GLN A 320 10.29 16.16 -4.98
C GLN A 320 10.92 14.79 -5.25
N LEU A 321 12.26 14.72 -5.27
CA LEU A 321 12.96 13.45 -5.25
C LEU A 321 12.94 12.88 -3.84
N GLN A 322 12.58 11.60 -3.75
CA GLN A 322 12.73 10.83 -2.52
C GLN A 322 14.16 10.37 -2.36
N ASP A 323 14.67 9.68 -3.38
CA ASP A 323 16.00 9.08 -3.36
C ASP A 323 16.51 8.94 -4.80
N TYR A 324 17.82 8.92 -4.96
CA TYR A 324 18.47 8.56 -6.21
C TYR A 324 19.89 8.05 -5.94
N GLY A 325 20.31 7.08 -6.74
CA GLY A 325 21.59 6.43 -6.56
C GLY A 325 22.14 5.87 -7.85
N SER A 326 23.43 5.55 -7.83
CA SER A 326 24.07 4.80 -8.91
C SER A 326 25.07 3.81 -8.34
N GLU A 327 25.16 2.64 -8.98
CA GLU A 327 26.09 1.57 -8.66
C GLU A 327 27.03 1.34 -9.85
N VAL A 328 28.33 1.55 -9.62
CA VAL A 328 29.37 1.29 -10.60
C VAL A 328 29.84 -0.16 -10.48
N PRO A 329 29.64 -1.00 -11.50
CA PRO A 329 30.01 -2.40 -11.40
C PRO A 329 31.54 -2.56 -11.43
N ARG A 330 32.06 -3.50 -10.62
CA ARG A 330 33.52 -3.75 -10.50
C ARG A 330 34.18 -4.13 -11.84
N ASN A 331 33.44 -4.82 -12.71
CA ASN A 331 33.92 -5.29 -14.01
C ASN A 331 34.00 -4.18 -15.09
N GLY A 332 33.59 -2.95 -14.79
CA GLY A 332 33.58 -1.86 -15.78
C GLY A 332 32.46 -1.94 -16.81
N GLY A 333 31.40 -2.70 -16.50
CA GLY A 333 30.16 -2.70 -17.27
C GLY A 333 29.33 -1.42 -17.11
N PRO A 334 28.09 -1.40 -17.65
CA PRO A 334 27.16 -0.29 -17.48
C PRO A 334 26.90 0.03 -16.00
N VAL A 335 26.88 1.31 -15.65
CA VAL A 335 26.48 1.79 -14.33
C VAL A 335 24.97 1.60 -14.19
N SER A 336 24.52 1.01 -13.10
CA SER A 336 23.09 0.94 -12.78
C SER A 336 22.71 2.20 -12.04
N ALA A 337 21.59 2.82 -12.36
CA ALA A 337 21.10 4.01 -11.66
C ALA A 337 19.60 3.89 -11.40
N GLU A 338 19.18 4.44 -10.27
CA GLU A 338 17.78 4.46 -9.87
C GLU A 338 17.39 5.81 -9.30
N MET A 339 16.13 6.19 -9.51
CA MET A 339 15.52 7.33 -8.84
C MET A 339 14.10 7.00 -8.39
N THR A 340 13.71 7.61 -7.28
CA THR A 340 12.34 7.64 -6.80
C THR A 340 11.90 9.08 -6.63
N ALA A 341 10.77 9.45 -7.21
CA ALA A 341 10.18 10.79 -7.12
C ALA A 341 8.75 10.72 -6.60
N PHE A 342 8.35 11.72 -5.83
CA PHE A 342 6.96 11.92 -5.43
C PHE A 342 6.22 12.70 -6.51
N ILE A 343 5.13 12.13 -7.01
CA ILE A 343 4.30 12.69 -8.07
C ILE A 343 2.90 12.99 -7.53
N THR A 344 2.12 13.79 -8.24
CA THR A 344 0.82 14.31 -7.78
C THR A 344 -0.37 13.58 -8.40
N GLY A 345 -0.20 12.34 -8.86
CA GLY A 345 -1.25 11.57 -9.53
C GLY A 345 -1.02 11.32 -11.02
N PRO A 346 -2.06 10.84 -11.72
CA PRO A 346 -2.08 10.66 -13.17
C PRO A 346 -1.71 11.93 -13.91
N GLY A 347 -0.94 11.81 -14.99
CA GLY A 347 -0.51 12.98 -15.74
C GLY A 347 0.72 12.76 -16.61
N ARG A 348 1.21 13.86 -17.20
CA ARG A 348 2.42 13.86 -17.99
C ARG A 348 3.58 14.37 -17.16
N TYR A 349 4.66 13.60 -17.14
CA TYR A 349 5.86 13.95 -16.40
C TYR A 349 7.07 13.95 -17.34
N ARG A 350 7.99 14.85 -17.07
CA ARG A 350 9.25 15.01 -17.79
C ARG A 350 10.40 14.59 -16.89
N ILE A 351 11.19 13.64 -17.38
CA ILE A 351 12.42 13.17 -16.74
C ILE A 351 13.63 13.86 -17.41
N VAL A 352 14.52 14.40 -16.58
CA VAL A 352 15.82 14.97 -16.95
C VAL A 352 16.87 14.19 -16.18
N LEU A 353 17.85 13.56 -16.84
CA LEU A 353 18.74 12.58 -16.19
C LEU A 353 20.03 13.19 -15.61
N ALA A 354 20.47 14.32 -16.13
CA ALA A 354 21.64 15.05 -15.66
C ALA A 354 21.51 16.54 -16.02
N ALA A 355 22.23 17.42 -15.30
CA ALA A 355 22.19 18.87 -15.55
C ALA A 355 22.62 19.24 -16.99
N ALA A 356 23.56 18.49 -17.56
CA ALA A 356 24.02 18.67 -18.93
C ALA A 356 23.00 18.19 -19.99
N LEU A 357 22.01 17.39 -19.60
CA LEU A 357 20.98 16.80 -20.47
C LEU A 357 19.69 17.61 -20.49
N SER A 358 19.81 18.93 -20.57
CA SER A 358 18.66 19.84 -20.53
C SER A 358 18.14 20.23 -21.92
N ALA A 359 18.80 19.81 -23.00
CA ALA A 359 18.33 20.06 -24.36
C ALA A 359 16.96 19.37 -24.61
N PRO A 360 16.04 19.97 -25.38
CA PRO A 360 14.68 19.44 -25.55
C PRO A 360 14.62 17.99 -26.07
N ASP A 361 15.57 17.59 -26.91
CA ASP A 361 15.72 16.25 -27.48
C ASP A 361 16.31 15.21 -26.51
N GLN A 362 16.85 15.66 -25.37
CA GLN A 362 17.41 14.81 -24.31
C GLN A 362 16.44 14.62 -23.12
N GLN A 363 15.35 15.39 -23.10
CA GLN A 363 14.27 15.25 -22.13
C GLN A 363 13.38 14.07 -22.51
N ARG A 364 12.85 13.34 -21.52
CA ARG A 364 11.92 12.22 -21.77
C ARG A 364 10.59 12.46 -21.09
N TRP A 365 9.53 12.44 -21.89
CA TRP A 365 8.17 12.53 -21.38
C TRP A 365 7.60 11.14 -21.17
N ILE A 366 6.93 10.95 -20.04
CA ILE A 366 6.14 9.76 -19.71
C ILE A 366 4.70 10.17 -19.42
N VAL A 367 3.79 9.21 -19.55
CA VAL A 367 2.39 9.35 -19.16
C VAL A 367 2.13 8.36 -18.03
N VAL A 368 1.74 8.87 -16.88
CA VAL A 368 1.26 8.11 -15.73
C VAL A 368 -0.26 7.98 -15.88
N PRO A 369 -0.81 6.75 -15.93
CA PRO A 369 -2.22 6.50 -16.19
C PRO A 369 -3.15 6.92 -15.04
#